data_AF-H5XWA6-F1
#
_entry.id   AF-H5XWA6-F1
#
_cell.length_a   1.000
_cell.length_b   1.000
_cell.length_c   1.000
_cell.angle_alpha   90.00
_cell.angle_beta   90.00
_cell.angle_gamma   90.00
#
_symmetry.space_group_name_H-M   'P 1'
#
loop_
_entity.id
_entity.type
_entity.pdbx_description
1 polymer ?
#
loop_
_entity_poly.entity_id
_entity_poly.type
_entity_poly.pdbx_seq_one_letter_code
_entity_poly.pdbx_strand_id
1 'polypeptide(L)'
;MRYDPEIIYVQKLYFFLFLTTLTTLAAGIILWKFDWHTGLYVLAGGLGISYAAMVLKKNFNPPEKKTTAKRMAHTISQDTSSLTIARFACQLYYYFHESNQAISLLEQFLPNHDPLIYTTLGDILLKEGKAKRALYILRDNPYALVDPLMLATQGRVLKQIGKIPEAVRMFERSLHLSRQVNFPKSSSNWFTQKMLTISYIANIHHKLADCYVILNDFKQAKKHFRAGNRLLLDISLWRHCPAVHIDSTKNCKNTY
;
A
#
# COMPACT_ATOMS: atom_id res chain seq x y z
N MET A 1 -6.51 -14.35 0.58
CA MET A 1 -5.90 -13.50 -0.46
C MET A 1 -4.40 -13.42 -0.19
N ARG A 2 -3.54 -13.68 -1.20
CA ARG A 2 -2.10 -13.96 -0.98
C ARG A 2 -1.20 -12.71 -0.93
N TYR A 3 -1.70 -11.53 -1.33
CA TYR A 3 -0.93 -10.27 -1.37
C TYR A 3 -1.76 -9.07 -0.89
N ASP A 4 -1.08 -8.03 -0.37
CA ASP A 4 -1.74 -6.79 0.01
C ASP A 4 -2.25 -6.02 -1.21
N PRO A 5 -3.43 -5.36 -1.13
CA PRO A 5 -3.98 -4.56 -2.21
C PRO A 5 -3.02 -3.48 -2.73
N GLU A 6 -2.15 -2.94 -1.87
CA GLU A 6 -1.15 -1.93 -2.20
C GLU A 6 -0.08 -2.46 -3.17
N ILE A 7 0.42 -3.67 -2.91
CA ILE A 7 1.41 -4.33 -3.77
C ILE A 7 0.78 -4.61 -5.13
N ILE A 8 -0.46 -5.10 -5.13
CA ILE A 8 -1.22 -5.36 -6.36
C ILE A 8 -1.42 -4.07 -7.15
N TYR A 9 -1.77 -2.95 -6.48
CA TYR A 9 -1.96 -1.66 -7.14
C TYR A 9 -0.70 -1.18 -7.86
N VAL A 10 0.45 -1.23 -7.17
CA VAL A 10 1.73 -0.81 -7.75
C VAL A 10 2.09 -1.69 -8.95
N GLN A 11 1.90 -3.01 -8.85
CA GLN A 11 2.15 -3.93 -9.97
C GLN A 11 1.23 -3.68 -11.16
N LYS A 12 -0.07 -3.44 -10.91
CA LYS A 12 -1.04 -3.06 -11.93
C LYS A 12 -0.64 -1.77 -12.64
N LEU A 13 -0.22 -0.77 -11.88
CA LEU A 13 0.23 0.49 -12.44
C LEU A 13 1.47 0.31 -13.34
N TYR A 14 2.49 -0.42 -12.90
CA TYR A 14 3.65 -0.69 -13.74
C TYR A 14 3.27 -1.43 -15.03
N PHE A 15 2.32 -2.38 -14.93
CA PHE A 15 1.79 -3.07 -16.10
C PHE A 15 1.04 -2.12 -17.05
N PHE A 16 0.23 -1.21 -16.52
CA PHE A 16 -0.44 -0.17 -17.31
C PHE A 16 0.55 0.77 -18.00
N LEU A 17 1.58 1.22 -17.29
CA LEU A 17 2.62 2.10 -17.83
C LEU A 17 3.40 1.41 -18.94
N PHE A 18 3.74 0.13 -18.77
CA PHE A 18 4.39 -0.66 -19.81
C PHE A 18 3.54 -0.78 -21.08
N LEU A 19 2.23 -1.03 -20.95
CA LEU A 19 1.34 -1.07 -22.12
C LEU A 19 1.15 0.32 -22.76
N THR A 20 1.14 1.36 -21.92
CA THR A 20 1.04 2.75 -22.37
C THR A 20 2.27 3.17 -23.16
N THR A 21 3.49 2.79 -22.73
CA THR A 21 4.70 3.11 -23.50
C THR A 21 4.68 2.46 -24.87
N LEU A 22 4.29 1.18 -24.98
CA LEU A 22 4.11 0.50 -26.26
C LEU A 22 3.06 1.20 -27.14
N THR A 23 1.93 1.58 -26.55
CA THR A 23 0.86 2.32 -27.24
C THR A 23 1.35 3.66 -27.78
N THR A 24 2.08 4.43 -26.95
CA THR A 24 2.61 5.75 -27.37
C THR A 24 3.64 5.63 -28.49
N LEU A 25 4.50 4.60 -28.47
CA LEU A 25 5.44 4.33 -29.55
C LEU A 25 4.71 3.97 -30.85
N ALA A 26 3.72 3.09 -30.79
CA ALA A 26 2.91 2.73 -31.96
C ALA A 26 2.16 3.94 -32.54
N ALA A 27 1.55 4.76 -31.69
CA ALA A 27 0.88 5.99 -32.10
C ALA A 27 1.84 6.99 -32.75
N GLY A 28 3.06 7.15 -32.21
CA GLY A 28 4.10 8.00 -32.78
C GLY A 28 4.56 7.55 -34.16
N ILE A 29 4.72 6.23 -34.37
CA ILE A 29 5.06 5.66 -35.69
C ILE A 29 3.93 5.93 -36.70
N ILE A 30 2.67 5.78 -36.29
CA ILE A 30 1.51 6.00 -37.16
C ILE A 30 1.34 7.48 -37.50
N LEU A 31 1.50 8.36 -36.52
CA LEU A 31 1.47 9.80 -36.73
C LEU A 31 2.57 10.25 -37.69
N TRP A 32 3.76 9.64 -37.62
CA TRP A 32 4.86 9.92 -38.54
C TRP A 32 4.62 9.41 -39.97
N LYS A 33 3.96 8.26 -40.12
CA LYS A 33 3.80 7.59 -41.42
C LYS A 33 2.50 7.91 -42.16
N PHE A 34 1.45 8.27 -41.44
CA PHE A 34 0.11 8.44 -41.98
C PHE A 34 -0.39 9.87 -41.70
N ASP A 35 -1.42 9.99 -40.87
CA ASP A 35 -2.04 11.26 -40.48
C ASP A 35 -2.24 11.32 -38.96
N TRP A 36 -2.32 12.54 -38.43
CA TRP A 36 -2.46 12.82 -37.01
C TRP A 36 -3.75 12.25 -36.42
N HIS A 37 -4.87 12.24 -37.16
CA HIS A 37 -6.14 11.73 -36.66
C HIS A 37 -6.05 10.23 -36.36
N THR A 38 -5.46 9.45 -37.29
CA THR A 38 -5.24 8.01 -37.10
C THR A 38 -4.30 7.75 -35.92
N GLY A 39 -3.23 8.52 -35.79
CA GLY A 39 -2.31 8.43 -34.65
C GLY A 39 -3.03 8.66 -33.31
N LEU A 40 -3.90 9.67 -33.23
CA LEU A 40 -4.72 9.92 -32.04
C LEU A 40 -5.71 8.80 -31.74
N TYR A 41 -6.40 8.26 -32.74
CA TYR A 41 -7.34 7.15 -32.53
C TYR A 41 -6.62 5.91 -31.98
N VAL A 42 -5.42 5.61 -32.49
CA VAL A 42 -4.59 4.51 -31.98
C VAL A 42 -4.15 4.78 -30.55
N LEU A 43 -3.75 6.01 -30.23
CA LEU A 43 -3.38 6.39 -28.88
C LEU A 43 -4.57 6.23 -27.92
N ALA A 44 -5.73 6.78 -28.26
CA ALA A 44 -6.94 6.72 -27.43
C ALA A 44 -7.42 5.26 -27.24
N GLY A 45 -7.51 4.49 -28.33
CA GLY A 45 -7.90 3.09 -28.29
C GLY A 45 -6.91 2.24 -27.49
N GLY A 46 -5.61 2.41 -27.72
CA GLY A 46 -4.58 1.67 -27.00
C GLY A 46 -4.51 2.01 -25.51
N LEU A 47 -4.74 3.27 -25.12
CA LEU A 47 -4.89 3.66 -23.71
C LEU A 47 -6.10 2.99 -23.06
N GLY A 48 -7.24 2.95 -23.76
CA GLY A 48 -8.45 2.25 -23.30
C GLY A 48 -8.22 0.76 -23.10
N ILE A 49 -7.60 0.09 -24.07
CA ILE A 49 -7.24 -1.34 -23.98
C ILE A 49 -6.24 -1.60 -22.85
N SER A 50 -5.22 -0.74 -22.72
CA SER A 50 -4.21 -0.83 -21.64
C SER A 50 -4.85 -0.73 -20.26
N TYR A 51 -5.79 0.20 -20.09
CA TYR A 51 -6.54 0.35 -18.85
C TYR A 51 -7.42 -0.87 -18.55
N ALA A 52 -8.17 -1.35 -19.54
CA ALA A 52 -9.00 -2.55 -19.39
C ALA A 52 -8.15 -3.78 -19.02
N ALA A 53 -7.02 -3.98 -19.68
CA ALA A 53 -6.07 -5.05 -19.38
C ALA A 53 -5.54 -4.97 -17.95
N MET A 54 -5.20 -3.76 -17.47
CA MET A 54 -4.79 -3.54 -16.08
C MET A 54 -5.87 -3.94 -15.07
N VAL A 55 -7.12 -3.50 -15.29
CA VAL A 55 -8.24 -3.79 -14.39
C VAL A 55 -8.52 -5.29 -14.34
N LEU A 56 -8.51 -5.97 -15.50
CA LEU A 56 -8.79 -7.40 -15.63
C LEU A 56 -7.67 -8.29 -15.09
N LYS A 57 -6.42 -7.81 -15.04
CA LYS A 57 -5.29 -8.60 -14.55
C LYS A 57 -5.33 -8.78 -13.03
N LYS A 58 -5.76 -9.95 -12.58
CA LYS A 58 -5.87 -10.30 -11.16
C LYS A 58 -4.58 -10.86 -10.56
N ASN A 59 -3.78 -11.56 -11.37
CA ASN A 59 -2.61 -12.30 -10.91
C ASN A 59 -1.34 -11.76 -11.56
N PHE A 60 -0.32 -11.54 -10.73
CA PHE A 60 1.04 -11.26 -11.15
C PHE A 60 1.91 -12.44 -10.73
N ASN A 61 2.62 -13.03 -11.68
CA ASN A 61 3.54 -14.12 -11.36
C ASN A 61 4.69 -13.55 -10.52
N PRO A 62 5.00 -14.17 -9.36
CA PRO A 62 6.16 -13.77 -8.59
C PRO A 62 7.44 -13.98 -9.41
N PRO A 63 8.49 -13.20 -9.15
CA PRO A 63 9.77 -13.42 -9.82
C PRO A 63 10.32 -14.80 -9.46
N GLU A 64 11.08 -15.40 -10.37
CA GLU A 64 11.65 -16.73 -10.17
C GLU A 64 12.61 -16.73 -8.97
N LYS A 65 12.48 -17.74 -8.08
CA LYS A 65 13.21 -17.82 -6.81
C LYS A 65 14.73 -17.76 -7.01
N LYS A 66 15.27 -18.54 -7.96
CA LYS A 66 16.72 -18.67 -8.19
C LYS A 66 17.35 -17.37 -8.66
N THR A 67 16.74 -16.69 -9.62
CA THR A 67 17.26 -15.42 -10.16
C THR A 67 17.13 -14.29 -9.13
N THR A 68 16.03 -14.29 -8.36
CA THR A 68 15.81 -13.31 -7.29
C THR A 68 16.84 -13.48 -6.18
N ALA A 69 17.06 -14.69 -5.68
CA ALA A 69 18.06 -14.98 -4.65
C ALA A 69 19.49 -14.61 -5.09
N LYS A 70 19.86 -14.90 -6.34
CA LYS A 70 21.17 -14.50 -6.89
C LYS A 70 21.33 -12.98 -6.94
N ARG A 71 20.32 -12.25 -7.42
CA ARG A 71 20.34 -10.78 -7.45
C ARG A 71 20.42 -10.19 -6.05
N MET A 72 19.64 -10.72 -5.13
CA MET A 72 19.64 -10.30 -3.74
C MET A 72 21.01 -10.45 -3.06
N ALA A 73 21.63 -11.62 -3.17
CA ALA A 73 22.94 -11.87 -2.57
C ALA A 73 23.99 -10.90 -3.11
N HIS A 74 23.95 -10.63 -4.41
CA HIS A 74 24.82 -9.64 -5.04
C HIS A 74 24.53 -8.21 -4.54
N THR A 75 23.27 -7.79 -4.45
CA THR A 75 22.92 -6.42 -4.00
C THR A 75 23.27 -6.19 -2.54
N ILE A 76 23.03 -7.15 -1.63
CA ILE A 76 23.39 -7.01 -0.21
C ILE A 76 24.90 -6.84 -0.03
N SER A 77 25.71 -7.53 -0.84
CA SER A 77 27.17 -7.40 -0.77
C SER A 77 27.67 -5.99 -1.17
N GLN A 78 26.84 -5.22 -1.87
CA GLN A 78 27.19 -3.91 -2.42
C GLN A 78 26.52 -2.74 -1.69
N ASP A 79 25.30 -2.94 -1.18
CA ASP A 79 24.50 -1.90 -0.54
C ASP A 79 23.73 -2.47 0.65
N THR A 80 24.07 -1.99 1.85
CA THR A 80 23.40 -2.33 3.12
C THR A 80 22.41 -1.25 3.57
N SER A 81 21.95 -0.38 2.66
CA SER A 81 20.93 0.61 2.97
C SER A 81 19.65 -0.02 3.54
N SER A 82 19.00 0.70 4.45
CA SER A 82 17.73 0.28 5.08
C SER A 82 16.66 -0.10 4.06
N LEU A 83 16.64 0.58 2.91
CA LEU A 83 15.72 0.27 1.80
C LEU A 83 16.01 -1.10 1.18
N THR A 84 17.28 -1.42 0.94
CA THR A 84 17.69 -2.70 0.37
C THR A 84 17.39 -3.84 1.34
N ILE A 85 17.68 -3.66 2.63
CA ILE A 85 17.36 -4.64 3.68
C ILE A 85 15.84 -4.84 3.81
N ALA A 86 15.05 -3.77 3.91
CA ALA A 86 13.60 -3.86 3.99
C ALA A 86 12.99 -4.56 2.76
N ARG A 87 13.50 -4.26 1.56
CA ARG A 87 13.09 -4.93 0.32
C ARG A 87 13.42 -6.41 0.36
N PHE A 88 14.62 -6.80 0.77
CA PHE A 88 15.02 -8.20 0.87
C PHE A 88 14.14 -8.95 1.86
N ALA A 89 13.90 -8.38 3.05
CA ALA A 89 13.03 -9.00 4.05
C ALA A 89 11.60 -9.18 3.52
N CYS A 90 11.05 -8.17 2.84
CA CYS A 90 9.77 -8.29 2.15
C CYS A 90 9.77 -9.45 1.13
N GLN A 91 10.83 -9.57 0.33
CA GLN A 91 10.91 -10.64 -0.67
C GLN A 91 11.01 -12.03 -0.01
N LEU A 92 11.85 -12.20 1.02
CA LEU A 92 11.91 -13.43 1.82
C LEU A 92 10.51 -13.81 2.33
N TYR A 93 9.80 -12.84 2.89
CA TYR A 93 8.48 -13.05 3.47
C TYR A 93 7.42 -13.41 2.40
N TYR A 94 7.24 -12.56 1.38
CA TYR A 94 6.13 -12.69 0.44
C TYR A 94 6.37 -13.69 -0.70
N TYR A 95 7.63 -13.86 -1.15
CA TYR A 95 7.94 -14.68 -2.32
C TYR A 95 8.59 -16.02 -1.95
N PHE A 96 9.44 -16.03 -0.91
CA PHE A 96 10.09 -17.26 -0.47
C PHE A 96 9.33 -17.98 0.64
N HIS A 97 8.42 -17.28 1.34
CA HIS A 97 7.69 -17.78 2.50
C HIS A 97 8.60 -18.12 3.69
N GLU A 98 9.72 -17.40 3.81
CA GLU A 98 10.74 -17.57 4.84
C GLU A 98 10.55 -16.53 5.96
N SER A 99 9.46 -16.63 6.73
CA SER A 99 9.08 -15.60 7.70
C SER A 99 10.10 -15.41 8.81
N ASN A 100 10.65 -16.50 9.36
CA ASN A 100 11.67 -16.45 10.41
C ASN A 100 12.96 -15.77 9.93
N GLN A 101 13.41 -16.06 8.70
CA GLN A 101 14.59 -15.43 8.13
C GLN A 101 14.38 -13.93 7.88
N ALA A 102 13.20 -13.55 7.37
CA ALA A 102 12.85 -12.15 7.15
C ALA A 102 12.83 -11.35 8.47
N ILE A 103 12.24 -11.92 9.53
CA ILE A 103 12.20 -11.33 10.87
C ILE A 103 13.61 -11.20 11.44
N SER A 104 14.38 -12.29 11.43
CA SER A 104 15.75 -12.30 11.97
C SER A 104 16.64 -11.28 11.26
N LEU A 105 16.51 -11.14 9.93
CA LEU A 105 17.26 -10.14 9.18
C LEU A 105 16.91 -8.72 9.65
N LEU A 106 15.62 -8.38 9.75
CA LEU A 106 15.21 -7.03 10.17
C LEU A 106 15.61 -6.73 11.63
N GLU A 107 15.55 -7.72 12.51
CA GLU A 107 15.95 -7.59 13.91
C GLU A 107 17.43 -7.21 14.07
N GLN A 108 18.31 -7.74 13.21
CA GLN A 108 19.73 -7.39 13.19
C GLN A 108 20.00 -5.91 12.89
N PHE A 109 19.06 -5.24 12.20
CA PHE A 109 19.19 -3.84 11.80
C PHE A 109 18.36 -2.87 12.65
N LEU A 110 17.71 -3.34 13.72
CA LEU A 110 16.99 -2.47 14.66
C LEU A 110 17.85 -1.40 15.37
N PRO A 111 19.14 -1.65 15.70
CA PRO A 111 20.00 -0.62 16.30
C PRO A 111 20.17 0.64 15.44
N ASN A 112 19.91 0.57 14.14
CA ASN A 112 20.00 1.72 13.24
C ASN A 112 18.83 2.71 13.41
N HIS A 113 17.80 2.35 14.17
CA HIS A 113 16.58 3.15 14.41
C HIS A 113 15.87 3.63 13.14
N ASP A 114 16.11 3.01 11.99
CA ASP A 114 15.52 3.41 10.73
C ASP A 114 14.01 3.09 10.69
N PRO A 115 13.12 4.09 10.48
CA PRO A 115 11.68 3.87 10.47
C PRO A 115 11.21 2.81 9.46
N LEU A 116 11.88 2.67 8.32
CA LEU A 116 11.51 1.70 7.29
C LEU A 116 11.75 0.25 7.77
N ILE A 117 12.82 0.00 8.51
CA ILE A 117 13.11 -1.32 9.09
C ILE A 117 12.05 -1.68 10.13
N TYR A 118 11.76 -0.75 11.05
CA TYR A 118 10.78 -0.96 12.12
C TYR A 118 9.37 -1.17 11.56
N THR A 119 8.97 -0.39 10.56
CA THR A 119 7.65 -0.52 9.92
C THR A 119 7.52 -1.82 9.15
N THR A 120 8.56 -2.22 8.41
CA THR A 120 8.58 -3.50 7.68
C THR A 120 8.49 -4.68 8.67
N LEU A 121 9.27 -4.65 9.75
CA LEU A 121 9.21 -5.68 10.79
C LEU A 121 7.85 -5.70 11.48
N GLY A 122 7.32 -4.53 11.83
CA GLY A 122 6.00 -4.38 12.44
C GLY A 122 4.89 -4.95 11.56
N ASP A 123 4.93 -4.70 10.25
CA ASP A 123 3.97 -5.24 9.29
C ASP A 123 4.08 -6.77 9.16
N ILE A 124 5.29 -7.32 9.08
CA ILE A 124 5.51 -8.77 9.04
C ILE A 124 5.00 -9.41 10.33
N LEU A 125 5.39 -8.89 11.50
CA LEU A 125 4.92 -9.41 12.79
C LEU A 125 3.41 -9.35 12.93
N LEU A 126 2.78 -8.28 12.44
CA LEU A 126 1.33 -8.13 12.46
C LEU A 126 0.64 -9.24 11.66
N LYS A 127 1.19 -9.60 10.49
CA LYS A 127 0.67 -10.68 9.64
C LYS A 127 0.90 -12.06 10.22
N GLU A 128 1.99 -12.25 10.95
CA GLU A 128 2.26 -13.46 11.73
C GLU A 128 1.41 -13.54 13.02
N GLY A 129 0.44 -12.64 13.22
CA GLY A 129 -0.42 -12.61 14.40
C GLY A 129 0.27 -12.08 15.68
N LYS A 130 1.52 -11.64 15.59
CA LYS A 130 2.34 -11.15 16.71
C LYS A 130 2.12 -9.65 16.97
N ALA A 131 0.86 -9.22 17.00
CA ALA A 131 0.48 -7.80 17.05
C ALA A 131 1.02 -7.06 18.29
N LYS A 132 1.02 -7.69 19.46
CA LYS A 132 1.59 -7.08 20.69
C LYS A 132 3.10 -6.81 20.57
N ARG A 133 3.85 -7.76 20.00
CA ARG A 133 5.29 -7.62 19.74
C ARG A 133 5.57 -6.53 18.71
N ALA A 134 4.76 -6.48 17.64
CA ALA A 134 4.83 -5.42 16.64
C ALA A 134 4.66 -4.04 17.29
N LEU A 135 3.66 -3.87 18.16
CA LEU A 135 3.42 -2.59 18.83
C LEU A 135 4.57 -2.19 19.74
N TYR A 136 5.14 -3.14 20.48
CA TYR A 136 6.29 -2.88 21.36
C TYR A 136 7.48 -2.35 20.56
N ILE A 137 7.88 -3.07 19.51
CA ILE A 137 9.01 -2.69 18.65
C ILE A 137 8.79 -1.31 18.02
N LEU A 138 7.59 -1.07 17.47
CA LEU A 138 7.28 0.21 16.82
C LEU A 138 7.29 1.40 17.78
N ARG A 139 7.01 1.19 19.07
CA ARG A 139 6.99 2.27 20.08
C ARG A 139 8.37 2.58 20.65
N ASP A 140 9.27 1.61 20.64
CA ASP A 140 10.63 1.75 21.15
C ASP A 140 11.53 2.61 20.24
N ASN A 141 11.14 2.79 18.99
CA ASN A 141 11.88 3.63 18.05
C ASN A 141 11.67 5.14 18.35
N PRO A 142 12.73 5.96 18.35
CA PRO A 142 12.66 7.39 18.67
C PRO A 142 11.76 8.20 17.72
N TYR A 143 11.52 7.72 16.50
CA TYR A 143 10.69 8.38 15.48
C TYR A 143 9.23 7.92 15.50
N ALA A 144 8.82 7.09 16.46
CA ALA A 144 7.50 6.47 16.58
C ALA A 144 6.30 7.40 16.42
N LEU A 145 6.44 8.67 16.80
CA LEU A 145 5.36 9.66 16.80
C LEU A 145 5.49 10.75 15.73
N VAL A 146 6.57 10.72 14.94
CA VAL A 146 6.88 11.77 13.95
C VAL A 146 7.03 11.23 12.53
N ASP A 147 7.28 9.93 12.37
CA ASP A 147 7.30 9.30 11.06
C ASP A 147 5.88 8.85 10.63
N PRO A 148 5.37 9.31 9.47
CA PRO A 148 4.03 8.94 9.02
C PRO A 148 3.88 7.44 8.75
N LEU A 149 4.94 6.74 8.29
CA LEU A 149 4.89 5.31 7.98
C LEU A 149 4.63 4.54 9.26
N MET A 150 5.46 4.81 10.27
CA MET A 150 5.37 4.26 11.61
C MET A 150 4.02 4.49 12.25
N LEU A 151 3.49 5.72 12.18
CA LEU A 151 2.19 6.04 12.73
C LEU A 151 1.08 5.19 12.11
N ALA A 152 1.02 5.04 10.78
CA ALA A 152 -0.04 4.19 10.22
C ALA A 152 0.19 2.70 10.49
N THR A 153 1.44 2.23 10.54
CA THR A 153 1.73 0.85 10.94
C THR A 153 1.27 0.61 12.38
N GLN A 154 1.55 1.52 13.32
CA GLN A 154 1.01 1.46 14.68
C GLN A 154 -0.53 1.47 14.67
N GLY A 155 -1.15 2.32 13.84
CA GLY A 155 -2.61 2.34 13.65
C GLY A 155 -3.18 0.99 13.21
N ARG A 156 -2.52 0.31 12.26
CA ARG A 156 -2.91 -1.05 11.82
C ARG A 156 -2.78 -2.06 12.95
N VAL A 157 -1.69 -2.00 13.70
CA VAL A 157 -1.46 -2.89 14.84
C VAL A 157 -2.52 -2.68 15.93
N LEU A 158 -2.79 -1.42 16.29
CA LEU A 158 -3.81 -1.03 17.28
C LEU A 158 -5.21 -1.48 16.85
N LYS A 159 -5.55 -1.33 15.56
CA LYS A 159 -6.81 -1.83 15.00
C LYS A 159 -6.94 -3.34 15.19
N GLN A 160 -5.88 -4.11 14.90
CA GLN A 160 -5.92 -5.57 15.02
C GLN A 160 -6.06 -6.06 16.46
N ILE A 161 -5.54 -5.33 17.44
CA ILE A 161 -5.74 -5.66 18.88
C ILE A 161 -7.02 -5.06 19.48
N GLY A 162 -7.91 -4.48 18.66
CA GLY A 162 -9.20 -3.95 19.09
C GLY A 162 -9.17 -2.55 19.70
N LYS A 163 -8.03 -1.86 19.70
CA LYS A 163 -7.90 -0.49 20.24
C LYS A 163 -8.27 0.56 19.18
N ILE A 164 -9.53 0.53 18.75
CA ILE A 164 -10.02 1.29 17.60
C ILE A 164 -9.86 2.81 17.75
N PRO A 165 -10.18 3.45 18.90
CA PRO A 165 -10.01 4.90 19.04
C PRO A 165 -8.55 5.36 18.96
N GLU A 166 -7.62 4.54 19.46
CA GLU A 166 -6.18 4.80 19.36
C GLU A 166 -5.68 4.63 17.93
N ALA A 167 -6.18 3.62 17.21
CA ALA A 167 -5.88 3.42 15.81
C ALA A 167 -6.28 4.63 14.96
N VAL A 168 -7.48 5.18 15.18
CA VAL A 168 -7.96 6.40 14.50
C VAL A 168 -6.98 7.55 14.72
N ARG A 169 -6.60 7.83 15.97
CA ARG A 169 -5.64 8.89 16.30
C ARG A 169 -4.30 8.74 15.57
N MET A 170 -3.78 7.51 15.51
CA MET A 170 -2.52 7.24 14.80
C MET A 170 -2.64 7.47 13.29
N PHE A 171 -3.73 7.00 12.67
CA PHE A 171 -3.95 7.19 11.24
C PHE A 171 -4.19 8.66 10.88
N GLU A 172 -4.96 9.41 11.68
CA GLU A 172 -5.20 10.84 11.44
C GLU A 172 -3.90 11.65 11.54
N ARG A 173 -3.07 11.35 12.54
CA ARG A 173 -1.75 11.98 12.68
C ARG A 173 -0.84 11.64 11.50
N SER A 174 -0.85 10.38 11.04
CA SER A 174 -0.11 9.97 9.84
C SER A 174 -0.57 10.73 8.59
N LEU A 175 -1.88 10.89 8.38
CA LEU A 175 -2.41 11.71 7.28
C LEU A 175 -2.04 13.18 7.38
N HIS A 176 -2.02 13.74 8.60
CA HIS A 176 -1.62 15.12 8.81
C HIS A 176 -0.14 15.34 8.44
N LEU A 177 0.76 14.50 8.96
CA LEU A 177 2.19 14.62 8.72
C LEU A 177 2.59 14.29 7.27
N SER A 178 1.91 13.33 6.62
CA SER A 178 2.18 13.01 5.20
C SER A 178 1.82 14.13 4.22
N ARG A 179 1.02 15.13 4.63
CA ARG A 179 0.78 16.35 3.84
C ARG A 179 1.89 17.38 3.98
N GLN A 180 2.59 17.35 5.11
CA GLN A 180 3.67 18.30 5.43
C GLN A 180 5.02 17.80 4.95
N VAL A 181 5.22 16.48 4.95
CA VAL A 181 6.50 15.84 4.62
C VAL A 181 6.34 15.00 3.36
N ASN A 182 7.28 15.13 2.41
CA ASN A 182 7.38 14.22 1.27
C ASN A 182 7.56 12.78 1.78
N PHE A 183 6.52 11.97 1.60
CA PHE A 183 6.37 10.67 2.23
C PHE A 183 5.88 9.62 1.22
N PRO A 184 6.43 8.41 1.14
CA PRO A 184 7.56 7.89 1.90
C PRO A 184 8.90 8.46 1.40
N LYS A 185 9.88 8.61 2.30
CA LYS A 185 11.27 8.92 1.91
C LYS A 185 11.91 7.64 1.37
N SER A 186 11.98 7.51 0.04
CA SER A 186 12.66 6.40 -0.62
C SER A 186 13.65 6.97 -1.62
N SER A 187 14.82 6.34 -1.78
CA SER A 187 15.83 6.68 -2.79
C SER A 187 15.42 6.27 -4.23
N SER A 188 14.16 5.87 -4.44
CA SER A 188 13.64 5.53 -5.76
C SER A 188 13.46 6.77 -6.66
N ASN A 189 13.32 6.56 -7.97
CA ASN A 189 12.85 7.58 -8.92
C ASN A 189 11.62 8.33 -8.35
N TRP A 190 11.62 9.66 -8.46
CA TRP A 190 10.53 10.55 -8.05
C TRP A 190 9.14 10.04 -8.47
N PHE A 191 9.00 9.49 -9.66
CA PHE A 191 7.72 8.95 -10.13
C PHE A 191 7.25 7.77 -9.25
N THR A 192 8.12 6.80 -9.00
CA THR A 192 7.84 5.66 -8.11
C THR A 192 7.50 6.15 -6.71
N GLN A 193 8.26 7.10 -6.19
CA GLN A 193 8.00 7.70 -4.88
C GLN A 193 6.60 8.29 -4.82
N LYS A 194 6.20 9.09 -5.83
CA LYS A 194 4.88 9.72 -5.90
C LYS A 194 3.75 8.69 -5.94
N MET A 195 3.91 7.62 -6.71
CA MET A 195 2.89 6.58 -6.80
C MET A 195 2.75 5.79 -5.49
N LEU A 196 3.87 5.53 -4.81
CA LEU A 196 3.86 4.93 -3.47
C LEU A 196 3.19 5.86 -2.45
N THR A 197 3.47 7.16 -2.48
CA THR A 197 2.79 8.18 -1.65
C THR A 197 1.28 8.09 -1.81
N ILE A 198 0.80 8.14 -3.05
CA ILE A 198 -0.63 8.14 -3.37
C ILE A 198 -1.28 6.83 -2.90
N SER A 199 -0.66 5.69 -3.20
CA SER A 199 -1.13 4.37 -2.76
C SER A 199 -1.25 4.28 -1.24
N TYR A 200 -0.25 4.80 -0.52
CA TYR A 200 -0.22 4.76 0.92
C TYR A 200 -1.28 5.66 1.56
N ILE A 201 -1.41 6.90 1.08
CA ILE A 201 -2.46 7.83 1.55
C ILE A 201 -3.85 7.24 1.29
N ALA A 202 -4.06 6.61 0.13
CA ALA A 202 -5.30 5.90 -0.18
C ALA A 202 -5.60 4.80 0.84
N ASN A 203 -4.59 3.98 1.16
CA ASN A 203 -4.73 2.93 2.16
C ASN A 203 -5.04 3.47 3.56
N ILE A 204 -4.37 4.53 4.01
CA ILE A 204 -4.69 5.13 5.32
C ILE A 204 -6.15 5.61 5.35
N HIS A 205 -6.61 6.27 4.29
CA HIS A 205 -8.01 6.67 4.17
C HIS A 205 -8.95 5.48 4.27
N HIS A 206 -8.69 4.38 3.55
CA HIS A 206 -9.50 3.16 3.67
C HIS A 206 -9.46 2.54 5.07
N LYS A 207 -8.30 2.48 5.72
CA LYS A 207 -8.18 1.94 7.08
C LYS A 207 -8.89 2.82 8.11
N LEU A 208 -8.83 4.14 7.98
CA LEU A 208 -9.63 5.07 8.79
C LEU A 208 -11.12 4.85 8.57
N ALA A 209 -11.54 4.70 7.32
CA ALA A 209 -12.92 4.42 7.00
C ALA A 209 -13.41 3.14 7.69
N ASP A 210 -12.61 2.06 7.64
CA ASP A 210 -12.91 0.82 8.35
C ASP A 210 -13.03 1.05 9.87
N CYS A 211 -12.13 1.83 10.48
CA CYS A 211 -12.22 2.15 11.92
C CYS A 211 -13.49 2.94 12.25
N TYR A 212 -13.86 3.91 11.42
CA TYR A 212 -15.09 4.69 11.60
C TYR A 212 -16.36 3.85 11.42
N VAL A 213 -16.35 2.85 10.54
CA VAL A 213 -17.42 1.84 10.46
C VAL A 213 -17.56 1.10 11.79
N ILE A 214 -16.45 0.63 12.38
CA ILE A 214 -16.47 -0.08 13.67
C ILE A 214 -16.98 0.82 14.81
N LEU A 215 -16.70 2.12 14.75
CA LEU A 215 -17.20 3.12 15.71
C LEU A 215 -18.63 3.61 15.40
N ASN A 216 -19.30 3.06 14.39
CA ASN A 216 -20.62 3.48 13.91
C ASN A 216 -20.70 4.96 13.43
N ASP A 217 -19.58 5.60 13.11
CA ASP A 217 -19.55 6.93 12.48
C ASP A 217 -19.51 6.78 10.95
N PHE A 218 -20.67 6.44 10.37
CA PHE A 218 -20.81 6.23 8.93
C PHE A 218 -20.56 7.50 8.11
N LYS A 219 -20.73 8.69 8.70
CA LYS A 219 -20.48 9.97 8.02
C LYS A 219 -18.99 10.10 7.72
N GLN A 220 -18.16 9.90 8.73
CA GLN A 220 -16.71 9.91 8.56
C GLN A 220 -16.23 8.74 7.72
N ALA A 221 -16.79 7.53 7.90
CA ALA A 221 -16.45 6.38 7.07
C ALA A 221 -16.64 6.68 5.57
N LYS A 222 -17.81 7.19 5.16
CA LYS A 222 -18.11 7.56 3.76
C LYS A 222 -17.13 8.61 3.22
N LYS A 223 -16.80 9.63 4.03
CA LYS A 223 -15.84 10.67 3.67
C LYS A 223 -14.47 10.06 3.36
N HIS A 224 -13.98 9.18 4.24
CA HIS A 224 -12.67 8.55 4.09
C HIS A 224 -12.63 7.52 2.95
N PHE A 225 -13.69 6.73 2.73
CA PHE A 225 -13.77 5.85 1.54
C PHE A 225 -13.68 6.64 0.23
N ARG A 226 -14.44 7.74 0.11
CA ARG A 226 -14.39 8.61 -1.08
C ARG A 226 -13.01 9.22 -1.30
N ALA A 227 -12.38 9.71 -0.23
CA ALA A 227 -11.04 10.28 -0.29
C ALA A 227 -10.00 9.25 -0.75
N GLY A 228 -10.04 8.02 -0.20
CA GLY A 228 -9.14 6.94 -0.62
C GLY A 228 -9.37 6.48 -2.06
N ASN A 229 -10.62 6.32 -2.49
CA ASN A 229 -10.94 5.88 -3.84
C ASN A 229 -10.48 6.89 -4.91
N ARG A 230 -10.59 8.20 -4.64
CA ARG A 230 -10.12 9.25 -5.57
C ARG A 230 -8.61 9.22 -5.84
N LEU A 231 -7.84 8.58 -4.96
CA LEU A 231 -6.39 8.43 -5.11
C LEU A 231 -6.01 7.19 -5.92
N LEU A 232 -6.94 6.26 -6.14
CA LEU A 232 -6.68 5.02 -6.87
C LEU A 232 -7.25 5.11 -8.28
N LEU A 233 -6.38 4.96 -9.27
CA LEU A 233 -6.76 4.92 -10.69
C LEU A 233 -7.52 3.62 -11.04
N ASP A 234 -7.24 2.55 -10.31
CA ASP A 234 -7.88 1.26 -10.49
C ASP A 234 -9.20 1.18 -9.69
N ILE A 235 -10.32 1.26 -10.42
CA ILE A 235 -11.67 1.18 -9.86
C ILE A 235 -11.91 -0.17 -9.17
N SER A 236 -11.22 -1.24 -9.58
CA SER A 236 -11.38 -2.56 -8.93
C SER A 236 -10.84 -2.61 -7.49
N LEU A 237 -10.07 -1.61 -7.08
CA LEU A 237 -9.58 -1.45 -5.71
C LEU A 237 -10.43 -0.49 -4.87
N TRP A 238 -11.46 0.11 -5.46
CA TRP A 238 -12.35 1.00 -4.73
C TRP A 238 -13.11 0.23 -3.65
N ARG A 239 -13.19 0.84 -2.47
CA ARG A 239 -13.95 0.28 -1.35
C ARG A 239 -15.22 1.06 -1.14
N HIS A 240 -16.24 0.39 -0.62
CA HIS A 240 -17.54 0.98 -0.39
C HIS A 240 -17.88 0.92 1.09
N CYS A 241 -18.52 1.99 1.56
CA CYS A 241 -19.09 1.99 2.90
C CYS A 241 -20.23 0.98 2.92
N PRO A 242 -20.28 0.05 3.90
CA PRO A 242 -21.42 -0.85 4.01
C PRO A 242 -22.71 -0.04 4.11
N ALA A 243 -23.77 -0.54 3.48
CA ALA A 243 -25.09 0.03 3.66
C ALA A 243 -25.43 -0.03 5.15
N VAL A 244 -25.86 1.09 5.71
CA VAL A 244 -26.49 1.08 7.03
C VAL A 244 -27.79 0.32 6.81
N HIS A 245 -27.89 -0.92 7.31
CA HIS A 245 -29.20 -1.54 7.43
C HIS A 245 -29.98 -0.66 8.41
N ILE A 246 -30.92 0.12 7.86
CA ILE A 246 -31.87 0.93 8.64
C ILE A 246 -32.96 0.02 9.25
N ASP A 247 -32.76 -1.30 9.20
CA ASP A 247 -33.71 -2.27 9.72
C ASP A 247 -33.56 -2.38 11.25
N SER A 248 -34.59 -1.88 11.93
CA SER A 248 -35.02 -2.23 13.30
C SER A 248 -34.46 -1.44 14.50
N THR A 249 -34.59 -0.11 14.48
CA THR A 249 -34.83 0.66 15.72
C THR A 249 -36.31 1.02 15.94
N LYS A 250 -37.23 0.34 15.26
CA LYS A 250 -38.68 0.49 15.53
C LYS A 250 -39.23 -0.39 16.66
N ASN A 251 -38.43 -1.26 17.30
CA ASN A 251 -38.95 -2.24 18.27
C ASN A 251 -38.21 -2.31 19.63
N CYS A 252 -37.77 -1.18 20.19
CA CYS A 252 -37.44 -1.09 21.62
C CYS A 252 -38.11 0.13 22.29
N LYS A 253 -39.39 0.34 21.97
CA LYS A 253 -40.33 0.96 22.92
C LYS A 253 -41.36 -0.12 23.25
N ASN A 254 -41.46 -0.44 24.54
CA ASN A 254 -42.41 -1.37 25.19
C ASN A 254 -41.77 -2.68 25.66
N THR A 255 -41.16 -2.64 26.84
CA THR A 255 -41.71 -3.36 28.01
C THR A 255 -41.24 -2.65 29.27
N TYR A 256 -42.20 -2.54 30.19
CA TYR A 256 -42.16 -1.84 31.47
C TYR A 256 -41.13 -2.38 32.44
#